data_AF-A0A1G7TYC9-F1
#
_entry.id   AF-A0A1G7TYC9-F1
#
_cell.length_a   1.000
_cell.length_b   1.000
_cell.length_c   1.000
_cell.angle_alpha   90.00
_cell.angle_beta   90.00
_cell.angle_gamma   90.00
#
_symmetry.space_group_name_H-M   'P 1'
#
loop_
_entity.id
_entity.type
_entity.pdbx_description
1 polymer ?
#
loop_
_entity_poly.entity_id
_entity_poly.type
_entity_poly.pdbx_seq_one_letter_code
_entity_poly.pdbx_strand_id
1 'polypeptide(L)'
;MPAPVRQTPHPPAEPSADPPAEPSADPPADPSVDPPADPSVDPPATPPAAAYPAHLLAEARGRAKGLRTRAQLMAAAGHLLETQPPEALTVSAVCHRAGVANGTFYLYFADRHVLLDALLVGFVGFLQDTMRAAGEGAEEAAPGATGRAATRAYLELFRHNRGLMRCLIHHPDSFPEARRAFHKLNREWLARVVAAAQRGLAAEGRPEALDCAELTRRAYALGGMVDQYLSALFLSGDAELLAVSGDDAAVLDTLNLIWSRGMAP
;
A
#
# COMPACT_ATOMS: atom_id res chain seq x y z
N MET A 1 25.59 61.17 -5.56
CA MET A 1 26.04 62.00 -4.43
C MET A 1 25.12 61.75 -3.25
N PRO A 2 25.61 61.21 -2.12
CA PRO A 2 24.82 60.90 -0.93
C PRO A 2 24.98 61.94 0.21
N ALA A 3 24.14 61.78 1.25
CA ALA A 3 24.21 62.30 2.64
C ALA A 3 23.20 63.43 3.01
N PRO A 4 22.84 63.63 4.30
CA PRO A 4 23.08 62.78 5.49
C PRO A 4 21.85 62.50 6.39
N VAL A 5 22.06 61.47 7.22
CA VAL A 5 21.34 61.07 8.44
C VAL A 5 21.45 62.13 9.54
N ARG A 6 20.40 62.31 10.34
CA ARG A 6 20.52 62.84 11.72
C ARG A 6 19.64 62.05 12.70
N GLN A 7 20.33 61.36 13.61
CA GLN A 7 19.83 60.84 14.88
C GLN A 7 19.84 61.96 15.94
N THR A 8 19.03 61.79 17.00
CA THR A 8 19.28 62.08 18.44
C THR A 8 17.92 62.20 19.18
N PRO A 9 17.84 62.13 20.52
CA PRO A 9 18.41 61.14 21.45
C PRO A 9 17.36 60.59 22.46
N HIS A 10 17.70 59.49 23.14
CA HIS A 10 16.97 58.93 24.30
C HIS A 10 17.26 59.73 25.59
N PRO A 11 16.33 59.75 26.56
CA PRO A 11 16.73 59.60 27.98
C PRO A 11 15.71 58.72 28.76
N PRO A 12 15.81 58.55 30.09
CA PRO A 12 16.74 57.66 30.80
C PRO A 12 16.04 56.52 31.58
N ALA A 13 16.85 55.56 32.04
CA ALA A 13 16.51 54.41 32.88
C ALA A 13 16.06 54.83 34.31
N GLU A 14 15.12 54.13 34.96
CA GLU A 14 15.26 53.07 36.01
C GLU A 14 14.06 53.26 37.00
N PRO A 15 13.73 52.40 38.00
CA PRO A 15 14.27 51.08 38.39
C PRO A 15 13.22 49.99 38.73
N SER A 16 13.70 48.74 38.76
CA SER A 16 13.53 47.69 39.80
C SER A 16 12.16 47.38 40.43
N ALA A 17 11.70 46.11 40.28
CA ALA A 17 11.21 45.25 41.37
C ALA A 17 10.81 43.83 40.87
N ASP A 18 11.68 42.85 41.06
CA ASP A 18 11.29 41.53 41.60
C ASP A 18 11.19 41.71 43.14
N PRO A 19 10.41 40.95 43.96
CA PRO A 19 10.15 39.49 43.92
C PRO A 19 8.70 39.15 44.46
N PRO A 20 8.35 37.99 45.08
CA PRO A 20 9.02 36.70 45.24
C PRO A 20 8.23 35.48 44.75
N ALA A 21 8.96 34.37 44.63
CA ALA A 21 8.43 33.02 44.55
C ALA A 21 7.74 32.61 45.86
N GLU A 22 6.64 31.84 45.75
CA GLU A 22 6.17 30.77 46.65
C GLU A 22 4.72 30.37 46.29
N PRO A 23 4.18 29.19 46.69
CA PRO A 23 4.82 27.94 47.08
C PRO A 23 4.32 26.73 46.25
N SER A 24 5.05 25.62 46.38
CA SER A 24 4.63 24.28 45.99
C SER A 24 3.40 23.84 46.77
N ALA A 25 2.36 23.34 46.09
CA ALA A 25 1.27 22.57 46.68
C ALA A 25 0.71 21.58 45.66
N ASP A 26 1.11 20.31 45.80
CA ASP A 26 0.38 19.16 45.24
C ASP A 26 -1.05 19.13 45.81
N PRO A 27 -2.09 18.93 44.98
CA PRO A 27 -3.36 18.43 45.47
C PRO A 27 -3.40 16.89 45.43
N PRO A 28 -4.24 16.27 46.26
CA PRO A 28 -4.09 14.88 46.68
C PRO A 28 -4.52 13.89 45.58
N ALA A 29 -3.94 12.70 45.66
CA ALA A 29 -4.43 11.52 45.00
C ALA A 29 -5.83 11.11 45.51
N ASP A 30 -6.55 10.44 44.59
CA ASP A 30 -7.70 9.52 44.77
C ASP A 30 -9.12 10.11 44.63
N PRO A 31 -10.14 9.42 44.05
CA PRO A 31 -10.15 8.03 43.57
C PRO A 31 -10.62 7.81 42.12
N SER A 32 -10.28 6.60 41.65
CA SER A 32 -10.84 5.86 40.51
C SER A 32 -12.25 6.32 40.09
N VAL A 33 -12.34 6.99 38.95
CA VAL A 33 -13.58 7.10 38.18
C VAL A 33 -13.35 6.31 36.91
N ASP A 34 -13.84 5.07 36.90
CA ASP A 34 -13.94 4.28 35.68
C ASP A 34 -14.78 5.08 34.67
N PRO A 35 -14.28 5.32 33.43
CA PRO A 35 -15.15 5.82 32.39
C PRO A 35 -16.22 4.75 32.13
N PRO A 36 -17.50 5.12 31.94
CA PRO A 36 -18.49 4.15 31.50
C PRO A 36 -18.03 3.63 30.14
N ALA A 37 -17.75 2.32 30.09
CA ALA A 37 -17.52 1.62 28.84
C ALA A 37 -18.76 1.81 27.97
N ASP A 38 -18.63 2.63 26.94
CA ASP A 38 -19.62 2.73 25.87
C ASP A 38 -19.57 1.42 25.07
N PRO A 39 -20.62 0.57 25.10
CA PRO A 39 -20.56 -0.75 24.51
C PRO A 39 -21.25 -0.75 23.15
N SER A 40 -20.66 -0.10 22.14
CA SER A 40 -20.92 -0.41 20.72
C SER A 40 -20.05 0.40 19.77
N VAL A 41 -18.76 0.09 19.78
CA VAL A 41 -18.00 0.18 18.52
C VAL A 41 -18.04 -1.23 17.95
N ASP A 42 -18.89 -1.44 16.95
CA ASP A 42 -18.80 -2.65 16.13
C ASP A 42 -17.33 -2.85 15.74
N PRO A 43 -16.76 -4.04 15.97
CA PRO A 43 -15.41 -4.31 15.51
C PRO A 43 -15.37 -4.04 14.00
N PRO A 44 -14.33 -3.36 13.48
CA PRO A 44 -14.23 -3.19 12.04
C PRO A 44 -14.34 -4.57 11.42
N ALA A 45 -15.28 -4.71 10.48
CA ALA A 45 -15.55 -5.94 9.75
C ALA A 45 -14.22 -6.64 9.45
N THR A 46 -14.13 -7.93 9.80
CA THR A 46 -12.94 -8.76 9.58
C THR A 46 -12.34 -8.40 8.22
N PRO A 47 -11.10 -7.87 8.15
CA PRO A 47 -10.53 -7.46 6.88
C PRO A 47 -10.56 -8.68 5.95
N PRO A 48 -10.99 -8.53 4.69
CA PRO A 48 -11.03 -9.64 3.77
C PRO A 48 -9.63 -10.24 3.66
N ALA A 49 -9.56 -11.55 3.42
CA ALA A 49 -8.30 -12.32 3.35
C ALA A 49 -7.27 -11.75 2.36
N ALA A 50 -7.67 -10.79 1.51
CA ALA A 50 -6.85 -10.05 0.56
C ALA A 50 -6.08 -8.84 1.14
N ALA A 51 -6.31 -8.42 2.39
CA ALA A 51 -5.55 -7.34 3.02
C ALA A 51 -4.22 -7.85 3.61
N TYR A 52 -3.09 -7.36 3.12
CA TYR A 52 -1.77 -7.81 3.51
C TYR A 52 -1.43 -7.59 5.00
N PRO A 53 -1.79 -6.46 5.65
CA PRO A 53 -1.62 -6.32 7.09
C PRO A 53 -2.33 -7.41 7.90
N ALA A 54 -3.52 -7.83 7.48
CA ALA A 54 -4.27 -8.90 8.14
C ALA A 54 -3.62 -10.27 7.90
N HIS A 55 -3.13 -10.52 6.68
CA HIS A 55 -2.37 -11.71 6.34
C HIS A 55 -1.10 -11.86 7.19
N LEU A 56 -0.30 -10.79 7.34
CA LEU A 56 0.89 -10.77 8.21
C LEU A 56 0.56 -11.19 9.65
N LEU A 57 -0.52 -10.64 10.21
CA LEU A 57 -0.95 -10.99 11.57
C LEU A 57 -1.41 -12.43 11.67
N ALA A 58 -2.11 -12.95 10.65
CA ALA A 58 -2.57 -14.33 10.59
C ALA A 58 -1.39 -15.32 10.52
N GLU A 59 -0.43 -15.09 9.64
CA GLU A 59 0.77 -15.94 9.51
C GLU A 59 1.64 -15.95 10.77
N ALA A 60 1.64 -14.84 11.51
CA ALA A 60 2.40 -14.73 12.75
C ALA A 60 1.72 -15.42 13.94
N ARG A 61 0.43 -15.80 13.85
CA ARG A 61 -0.25 -16.49 14.97
C ARG A 61 0.48 -17.79 15.30
N GLY A 62 0.70 -18.03 16.60
CA GLY A 62 1.43 -19.20 17.09
C GLY A 62 2.96 -19.18 16.88
N ARG A 63 3.52 -18.16 16.19
CA ARG A 63 4.97 -18.00 16.03
C ARG A 63 5.61 -17.42 17.30
N ALA A 64 6.93 -17.50 17.43
CA ALA A 64 7.65 -16.92 18.58
C ALA A 64 7.36 -15.42 18.77
N LYS A 65 7.42 -14.93 20.01
CA LYS A 65 7.08 -13.53 20.37
C LYS A 65 7.74 -12.51 19.45
N GLY A 66 9.03 -12.69 19.14
CA GLY A 66 9.76 -11.76 18.28
C GLY A 66 9.18 -11.65 16.86
N LEU A 67 8.82 -12.78 16.24
CA LEU A 67 8.21 -12.78 14.91
C LEU A 67 6.81 -12.14 14.92
N ARG A 68 6.05 -12.36 15.99
CA ARG A 68 4.74 -11.71 16.18
C ARG A 68 4.86 -10.19 16.29
N THR A 69 5.78 -9.71 17.12
CA THR A 69 6.01 -8.27 17.27
C THR A 69 6.51 -7.64 15.98
N ARG A 70 7.39 -8.32 15.23
CA ARG A 70 7.82 -7.85 13.91
C ARG A 70 6.64 -7.72 12.94
N ALA A 71 5.76 -8.71 12.88
CA ALA A 71 4.56 -8.68 12.03
C ALA A 71 3.57 -7.59 12.47
N GLN A 72 3.40 -7.37 13.78
CA GLN A 72 2.56 -6.29 14.32
C GLN A 72 3.04 -4.90 13.89
N LEU A 73 4.36 -4.65 13.94
CA LEU A 73 4.95 -3.40 13.47
C LEU A 73 4.71 -3.18 11.96
N MET A 74 4.90 -4.22 11.15
CA MET A 74 4.65 -4.17 9.71
C MET A 74 3.17 -3.94 9.39
N ALA A 75 2.27 -4.67 10.04
CA ALA A 75 0.83 -4.52 9.86
C ALA A 75 0.35 -3.12 10.30
N ALA A 76 0.88 -2.59 11.39
CA ALA A 76 0.60 -1.22 11.84
C ALA A 76 1.03 -0.19 10.79
N ALA A 77 2.23 -0.33 10.21
CA ALA A 77 2.67 0.54 9.12
C ALA A 77 1.77 0.44 7.89
N GLY A 78 1.43 -0.78 7.45
CA GLY A 78 0.53 -0.99 6.30
C GLY A 78 -0.85 -0.35 6.50
N HIS A 79 -1.42 -0.46 7.69
CA HIS A 79 -2.68 0.21 8.02
C HIS A 79 -2.58 1.73 8.05
N LEU A 80 -1.47 2.29 8.55
CA LEU A 80 -1.28 3.74 8.54
C LEU A 80 -1.20 4.27 7.11
N LEU A 81 -0.49 3.56 6.22
CA LEU A 81 -0.35 3.92 4.80
C LEU A 81 -1.67 3.98 4.02
N GLU A 82 -2.75 3.36 4.50
CA GLU A 82 -4.09 3.51 3.89
C GLU A 82 -4.61 4.95 3.98
N THR A 83 -4.19 5.70 5.00
CA THR A 83 -4.72 7.05 5.29
C THR A 83 -3.70 8.15 5.10
N GLN A 84 -2.40 7.85 5.13
CA GLN A 84 -1.34 8.84 5.09
C GLN A 84 -0.25 8.49 4.06
N PRO A 85 0.43 9.49 3.48
CA PRO A 85 1.57 9.25 2.59
C PRO A 85 2.77 8.68 3.36
N PRO A 86 3.68 7.94 2.70
CA PRO A 86 4.80 7.27 3.38
C PRO A 86 5.73 8.22 4.13
N GLU A 87 5.88 9.46 3.66
CA GLU A 87 6.73 10.49 4.28
C GLU A 87 6.19 10.93 5.66
N ALA A 88 4.86 10.87 5.85
CA ALA A 88 4.20 11.21 7.11
C ALA A 88 4.27 10.10 8.17
N LEU A 89 4.70 8.89 7.80
CA LEU A 89 4.76 7.75 8.71
C LEU A 89 5.86 7.93 9.76
N THR A 90 5.53 7.97 11.05
CA THR A 90 6.52 8.08 12.13
C THR A 90 6.69 6.77 12.91
N VAL A 91 7.88 6.52 13.46
CA VAL A 91 8.14 5.35 14.33
C VAL A 91 7.19 5.34 15.52
N SER A 92 6.92 6.51 16.12
CA SER A 92 5.99 6.63 17.26
C SER A 92 4.56 6.25 16.89
N ALA A 93 4.06 6.68 15.72
CA ALA A 93 2.72 6.31 15.27
C ALA A 93 2.61 4.80 14.99
N VAL A 94 3.63 4.21 14.38
CA VAL A 94 3.71 2.75 14.14
C VAL A 94 3.69 1.99 15.47
N CYS A 95 4.52 2.38 16.43
CA CYS A 95 4.58 1.74 17.75
C CYS A 95 3.28 1.85 18.52
N HIS A 96 2.69 3.05 18.55
CA HIS A 96 1.40 3.31 19.17
C HIS A 96 0.32 2.39 18.58
N ARG A 97 0.22 2.33 17.24
CA ARG A 97 -0.76 1.46 16.56
C ARG A 97 -0.48 -0.03 16.78
N ALA A 98 0.78 -0.44 16.87
CA ALA A 98 1.18 -1.81 17.13
C ALA A 98 1.01 -2.23 18.60
N GLY A 99 0.74 -1.28 19.52
CA GLY A 99 0.62 -1.54 20.95
C GLY A 99 1.95 -1.88 21.62
N VAL A 100 3.06 -1.31 21.16
CA VAL A 100 4.41 -1.55 21.70
C VAL A 100 5.12 -0.24 22.05
N ALA A 101 6.06 -0.29 22.98
CA ALA A 101 6.89 0.87 23.34
C ALA A 101 7.86 1.23 22.20
N ASN A 102 8.18 2.53 22.05
CA ASN A 102 9.07 3.02 20.99
C ASN A 102 10.43 2.30 20.94
N GLY A 103 11.03 1.99 22.08
CA GLY A 103 12.29 1.24 22.14
C GLY A 103 12.21 -0.18 21.55
N THR A 104 11.02 -0.78 21.52
CA THR A 104 10.79 -2.11 20.94
C THR A 104 11.00 -2.11 19.43
N PHE A 105 10.70 -1.00 18.76
CA PHE A 105 10.87 -0.86 17.31
C PHE A 105 12.30 -1.15 16.87
N TYR A 106 13.25 -0.53 17.56
CA TYR A 106 14.67 -0.57 17.22
C TYR A 106 15.32 -1.95 17.45
N LEU A 107 14.61 -2.88 18.09
CA LEU A 107 15.01 -4.29 18.16
C LEU A 107 14.78 -5.04 16.83
N TYR A 108 13.90 -4.54 15.96
CA TYR A 108 13.48 -5.21 14.72
C TYR A 108 13.84 -4.42 13.45
N PHE A 109 13.85 -3.09 13.54
CA PHE A 109 14.09 -2.20 12.40
C PHE A 109 14.98 -1.04 12.82
N ALA A 110 16.02 -0.75 12.04
CA ALA A 110 16.94 0.35 12.34
C ALA A 110 16.24 1.71 12.22
N ASP A 111 15.32 1.85 11.25
CA ASP A 111 14.55 3.05 11.00
C ASP A 111 13.25 2.71 10.24
N ARG A 112 12.47 3.76 9.89
CA ARG A 112 11.21 3.61 9.15
C ARG A 112 11.41 3.09 7.72
N HIS A 113 12.52 3.41 7.06
CA HIS A 113 12.78 3.00 5.68
C HIS A 113 13.01 1.49 5.64
N VAL A 114 13.80 0.95 6.58
CA VAL A 114 14.01 -0.51 6.71
C VAL A 114 12.69 -1.24 6.97
N LEU A 115 11.78 -0.65 7.76
CA LEU A 115 10.43 -1.20 7.95
C LEU A 115 9.62 -1.20 6.65
N LEU A 116 9.58 -0.06 5.96
CA LEU A 116 8.78 0.11 4.74
C LEU A 116 9.29 -0.77 3.60
N ASP A 117 10.60 -0.88 3.40
CA ASP A 117 11.19 -1.78 2.41
C ASP A 117 10.81 -3.24 2.69
N ALA A 118 11.00 -3.69 3.94
CA ALA A 118 10.63 -5.05 4.32
C ALA A 118 9.12 -5.32 4.13
N LEU A 119 8.28 -4.33 4.44
CA LEU A 119 6.83 -4.40 4.24
C LEU A 119 6.46 -4.50 2.75
N LEU A 120 7.02 -3.63 1.90
CA LEU A 120 6.70 -3.57 0.47
C LEU A 120 7.26 -4.78 -0.29
N VAL A 121 8.48 -5.23 0.03
CA VAL A 121 9.05 -6.45 -0.56
C VAL A 121 8.19 -7.67 -0.21
N GLY A 122 7.78 -7.78 1.06
CA GLY A 122 6.87 -8.84 1.50
C GLY A 122 5.50 -8.76 0.80
N PHE A 123 4.98 -7.54 0.62
CA PHE A 123 3.73 -7.31 -0.08
C PHE A 123 3.81 -7.73 -1.56
N VAL A 124 4.91 -7.48 -2.25
CA VAL A 124 5.10 -7.97 -3.63
C VAL A 124 5.08 -9.51 -3.70
N GLY A 125 5.67 -10.19 -2.71
CA GLY A 125 5.55 -11.64 -2.60
C GLY A 125 4.10 -12.10 -2.42
N PHE A 126 3.37 -11.44 -1.53
CA PHE A 126 1.93 -11.71 -1.32
C PHE A 126 1.08 -11.44 -2.57
N LEU A 127 1.36 -10.36 -3.32
CA LEU A 127 0.74 -10.08 -4.62
C LEU A 127 0.97 -11.25 -5.59
N GLN A 128 2.21 -11.72 -5.70
CA GLN A 128 2.60 -12.82 -6.57
C GLN A 128 1.85 -14.11 -6.24
N ASP A 129 1.81 -14.48 -4.96
CA ASP A 129 1.18 -15.71 -4.49
C ASP A 129 -0.34 -15.67 -4.67
N THR A 130 -0.97 -14.53 -4.37
CA THR A 130 -2.42 -14.34 -4.52
C THR A 130 -2.84 -14.44 -5.99
N MET A 131 -2.10 -13.77 -6.90
CA MET A 131 -2.39 -13.82 -8.33
C MET A 131 -2.17 -15.22 -8.92
N ARG A 132 -1.14 -15.94 -8.44
CA ARG A 132 -0.86 -17.32 -8.87
C ARG A 132 -1.98 -18.27 -8.44
N ALA A 133 -2.34 -18.25 -7.15
CA ALA A 133 -3.40 -19.11 -6.62
C ALA A 133 -4.76 -18.86 -7.31
N ALA A 134 -5.07 -17.59 -7.62
CA ALA A 134 -6.29 -17.25 -8.35
C ALA A 134 -6.29 -17.80 -9.79
N GLY A 135 -5.13 -17.77 -10.47
CA GLY A 135 -5.00 -18.34 -11.81
C GLY A 135 -5.12 -19.86 -11.82
N GLU A 136 -4.41 -20.54 -10.91
CA GLU A 136 -4.43 -22.00 -10.77
C GLU A 136 -5.84 -22.53 -10.47
N GLY A 137 -6.51 -21.97 -9.46
CA GLY A 137 -7.88 -22.38 -9.11
C GLY A 137 -8.92 -22.10 -10.21
N ALA A 138 -8.70 -21.07 -11.03
CA ALA A 138 -9.59 -20.77 -12.15
C ALA A 138 -9.40 -21.73 -13.33
N GLU A 139 -8.16 -22.09 -13.65
CA GLU A 139 -7.87 -23.06 -14.71
C GLU A 139 -8.43 -24.45 -14.37
N GLU A 140 -8.36 -24.85 -13.10
CA GLU A 140 -8.98 -26.09 -12.59
C GLU A 140 -10.51 -26.05 -12.73
N ALA A 141 -11.14 -24.90 -12.50
CA ALA A 141 -12.58 -24.75 -12.58
C ALA A 141 -13.10 -24.70 -14.03
N ALA A 142 -12.38 -23.98 -14.92
CA ALA A 142 -12.73 -23.85 -16.33
C ALA A 142 -11.52 -23.45 -17.18
N PRO A 143 -11.16 -24.24 -18.24
CA PRO A 143 -10.08 -23.89 -19.14
C PRO A 143 -10.25 -22.49 -19.75
N GLY A 144 -9.22 -21.66 -19.66
CA GLY A 144 -9.23 -20.30 -20.21
C GLY A 144 -9.81 -19.22 -19.29
N ALA A 145 -10.29 -19.56 -18.09
CA ALA A 145 -10.76 -18.58 -17.10
C ALA A 145 -9.62 -17.83 -16.37
N THR A 146 -8.37 -18.29 -16.54
CA THR A 146 -7.16 -17.79 -15.85
C THR A 146 -6.99 -16.28 -15.93
N GLY A 147 -7.17 -15.68 -17.12
CA GLY A 147 -6.95 -14.23 -17.33
C GLY A 147 -7.89 -13.37 -16.47
N ARG A 148 -9.20 -13.64 -16.55
CA ARG A 148 -10.23 -12.94 -15.77
C ARG A 148 -10.04 -13.11 -14.26
N ALA A 149 -9.63 -14.30 -13.81
CA ALA A 149 -9.38 -14.56 -12.40
C ALA A 149 -8.14 -13.79 -11.88
N ALA A 150 -7.07 -13.73 -12.66
CA ALA A 150 -5.88 -12.94 -12.32
C ALA A 150 -6.20 -11.44 -12.24
N THR A 151 -6.98 -10.89 -13.20
CA THR A 151 -7.40 -9.48 -13.15
C THR A 151 -8.30 -9.21 -11.94
N ARG A 152 -9.21 -10.12 -11.59
CA ARG A 152 -10.03 -10.01 -10.37
C ARG A 152 -9.17 -9.98 -9.11
N ALA A 153 -8.24 -10.91 -8.97
CA ALA A 153 -7.34 -10.94 -7.82
C ALA A 153 -6.55 -9.63 -7.71
N TYR A 154 -6.06 -9.11 -8.83
CA TYR A 154 -5.33 -7.84 -8.85
C TYR A 154 -6.19 -6.64 -8.45
N LEU A 155 -7.46 -6.60 -8.89
CA LEU A 155 -8.44 -5.59 -8.49
C LEU A 155 -8.69 -5.62 -6.97
N GLU A 156 -8.90 -6.80 -6.37
CA GLU A 156 -9.08 -6.92 -4.92
C GLU A 156 -7.83 -6.51 -4.14
N LEU A 157 -6.65 -6.86 -4.65
CA LEU A 157 -5.38 -6.47 -4.05
C LEU A 157 -5.23 -4.94 -4.03
N PHE A 158 -5.61 -4.26 -5.12
CA PHE A 158 -5.67 -2.80 -5.16
C PHE A 158 -6.64 -2.22 -4.13
N ARG A 159 -7.87 -2.75 -4.11
CA ARG A 159 -8.93 -2.29 -3.21
C ARG A 159 -8.54 -2.38 -1.75
N HIS A 160 -7.88 -3.47 -1.36
CA HIS A 160 -7.60 -3.78 0.05
C HIS A 160 -6.21 -3.36 0.54
N ASN A 161 -5.35 -2.84 -0.35
CA ASN A 161 -3.98 -2.46 -0.04
C ASN A 161 -3.58 -1.15 -0.73
N ARG A 162 -4.46 -0.14 -0.71
CA ARG A 162 -4.31 1.11 -1.47
C ARG A 162 -3.02 1.84 -1.08
N GLY A 163 -2.71 1.85 0.21
CA GLY A 163 -1.49 2.49 0.73
C GLY A 163 -0.22 1.86 0.19
N LEU A 164 -0.17 0.53 0.16
CA LEU A 164 0.97 -0.23 -0.35
C LEU A 164 1.09 -0.13 -1.88
N MET A 165 -0.04 -0.21 -2.60
CA MET A 165 -0.07 -0.05 -4.05
C MET A 165 0.37 1.36 -4.47
N ARG A 166 -0.05 2.40 -3.74
CA ARG A 166 0.44 3.77 -3.96
C ARG A 166 1.95 3.88 -3.81
N CYS A 167 2.56 3.24 -2.80
CA CYS A 167 4.01 3.23 -2.66
C CYS A 167 4.70 2.57 -3.86
N LEU A 168 4.19 1.43 -4.35
CA LEU A 168 4.77 0.71 -5.48
C LEU A 168 4.65 1.46 -6.82
N ILE A 169 3.53 2.16 -7.04
CA ILE A 169 3.19 2.76 -8.34
C ILE A 169 3.62 4.23 -8.42
N HIS A 170 3.38 5.03 -7.37
CA HIS A 170 3.63 6.48 -7.39
C HIS A 170 4.94 6.89 -6.73
N HIS A 171 5.56 6.02 -5.92
CA HIS A 171 6.83 6.31 -5.23
C HIS A 171 7.93 5.25 -5.52
N PRO A 172 8.12 4.79 -6.77
CA PRO A 172 9.04 3.69 -7.06
C PRO A 172 10.51 4.02 -6.75
N ASP A 173 10.91 5.30 -6.79
CA ASP A 173 12.28 5.73 -6.49
C ASP A 173 12.58 5.74 -4.99
N SER A 174 11.55 5.78 -4.14
CA SER A 174 11.70 5.74 -2.68
C SER A 174 11.98 4.34 -2.14
N PHE A 175 11.70 3.29 -2.93
CA PHE A 175 11.76 1.88 -2.50
C PHE A 175 12.39 0.99 -3.59
N PRO A 176 13.71 1.10 -3.85
CA PRO A 176 14.34 0.48 -5.01
C PRO A 176 14.27 -1.06 -5.01
N GLU A 177 14.33 -1.71 -3.85
CA GLU A 177 14.21 -3.15 -3.67
C GLU A 177 12.79 -3.62 -4.01
N ALA A 178 11.78 -2.95 -3.46
CA ALA A 178 10.38 -3.22 -3.75
C ALA A 178 10.06 -3.00 -5.24
N ARG A 179 10.60 -1.93 -5.84
CA ARG A 179 10.52 -1.66 -7.28
C ARG A 179 11.10 -2.80 -8.11
N ARG A 180 12.30 -3.29 -7.75
CA ARG A 180 12.94 -4.43 -8.44
C ARG A 180 12.08 -5.69 -8.36
N ALA A 181 11.51 -5.97 -7.18
CA ALA A 181 10.62 -7.09 -6.96
C ALA A 181 9.34 -6.96 -7.81
N PHE A 182 8.69 -5.79 -7.80
CA PHE A 182 7.47 -5.53 -8.55
C PHE A 182 7.68 -5.61 -10.06
N HIS A 183 8.77 -5.04 -10.59
CA HIS A 183 9.11 -5.20 -12.00
C HIS A 183 9.41 -6.65 -12.38
N LYS A 184 10.03 -7.43 -11.48
CA LYS A 184 10.25 -8.86 -11.72
C LYS A 184 8.91 -9.59 -11.81
N LEU A 185 7.99 -9.35 -10.89
CA LEU A 185 6.62 -9.88 -10.91
C LEU A 185 5.93 -9.55 -12.25
N ASN A 186 5.96 -8.29 -12.67
CA ASN A 186 5.34 -7.86 -13.93
C ASN A 186 5.96 -8.56 -15.13
N ARG A 187 7.29 -8.67 -15.21
CA ARG A 187 7.96 -9.39 -16.31
C ARG A 187 7.57 -10.87 -16.36
N GLU A 188 7.53 -11.55 -15.22
CA GLU A 188 7.16 -12.97 -15.14
C GLU A 188 5.69 -13.21 -15.50
N TRP A 189 4.81 -12.28 -15.13
CA TRP A 189 3.41 -12.34 -15.51
C TRP A 189 3.21 -12.07 -17.01
N LEU A 190 3.83 -11.02 -17.55
CA LEU A 190 3.77 -10.69 -18.97
C LEU A 190 4.31 -11.83 -19.85
N ALA A 191 5.42 -12.45 -19.46
CA ALA A 191 5.97 -13.60 -20.17
C ALA A 191 4.97 -14.78 -20.24
N ARG A 192 4.22 -15.03 -19.15
CA ARG A 192 3.17 -16.06 -19.13
C ARG A 192 2.02 -15.72 -20.07
N VAL A 193 1.60 -14.46 -20.11
CA VAL A 193 0.54 -13.99 -21.02
C VAL A 193 0.97 -14.11 -22.48
N VAL A 194 2.19 -13.69 -22.82
CA VAL A 194 2.74 -13.84 -24.18
C VAL A 194 2.80 -15.31 -24.60
N ALA A 195 3.29 -16.18 -23.72
CA ALA A 195 3.36 -17.62 -23.99
C ALA A 195 1.96 -18.23 -24.18
N ALA A 196 0.96 -17.78 -23.42
CA ALA A 196 -0.42 -18.23 -23.59
C ALA A 196 -1.01 -17.78 -24.95
N ALA A 197 -0.77 -16.54 -25.36
CA ALA A 197 -1.19 -16.03 -26.65
C ALA A 197 -0.54 -16.79 -27.82
N GLN A 198 0.77 -17.06 -27.74
CA GLN A 198 1.47 -17.87 -28.75
C GLN A 198 0.89 -19.28 -28.87
N ARG A 199 0.57 -19.94 -27.75
CA ARG A 199 -0.08 -21.25 -27.77
C ARG A 199 -1.47 -21.19 -28.42
N GLY A 200 -2.24 -20.14 -28.15
CA GLY A 200 -3.54 -19.90 -28.80
C GLY A 200 -3.41 -19.78 -30.32
N LEU A 201 -2.49 -18.93 -30.80
CA LEU A 201 -2.23 -18.75 -32.23
C LEU A 201 -1.76 -20.04 -32.91
N ALA A 202 -0.92 -20.84 -32.26
CA ALA A 202 -0.49 -22.13 -32.78
C ALA A 202 -1.65 -23.13 -32.88
N ALA A 203 -2.54 -23.17 -31.87
CA ALA A 203 -3.73 -24.04 -31.88
C ALA A 203 -4.72 -23.65 -33.00
N GLU A 204 -4.78 -22.37 -33.37
CA GLU A 204 -5.57 -21.86 -34.50
C GLU A 204 -4.90 -22.07 -35.88
N GLY A 205 -3.70 -22.67 -35.93
CA GLY A 205 -2.95 -22.86 -37.17
C GLY A 205 -2.34 -21.57 -37.73
N ARG A 206 -2.17 -20.54 -36.90
CA ARG A 206 -1.66 -19.21 -37.27
C ARG A 206 -0.43 -18.77 -36.44
N PRO A 207 0.59 -19.62 -36.22
CA PRO A 207 1.71 -19.32 -35.31
C PRO A 207 2.54 -18.09 -35.72
N GLU A 208 2.51 -17.70 -36.99
CA GLU A 208 3.27 -16.56 -37.55
C GLU A 208 2.44 -15.27 -37.65
N ALA A 209 1.18 -15.26 -37.20
CA ALA A 209 0.32 -14.09 -37.32
C ALA A 209 0.81 -12.89 -36.50
N LEU A 210 1.45 -13.14 -35.35
CA LEU A 210 2.09 -12.13 -34.51
C LEU A 210 3.41 -12.69 -33.97
N ASP A 211 4.48 -11.90 -34.06
CA ASP A 211 5.77 -12.28 -33.47
C ASP A 211 5.80 -12.07 -31.94
N CYS A 212 6.80 -12.66 -31.29
CA CYS A 212 6.98 -12.59 -29.84
C CYS A 212 7.19 -11.13 -29.35
N ALA A 213 7.88 -10.30 -30.14
CA ALA A 213 8.17 -8.93 -29.75
C ALA A 213 6.91 -8.06 -29.78
N GLU A 214 6.03 -8.28 -30.76
CA GLU A 214 4.75 -7.61 -30.88
C GLU A 214 3.78 -8.03 -29.77
N LEU A 215 3.66 -9.32 -29.49
CA LEU A 215 2.88 -9.81 -28.34
C LEU A 215 3.42 -9.23 -27.02
N THR A 216 4.74 -9.12 -26.89
CA THR A 216 5.37 -8.50 -25.71
C THR A 216 4.98 -7.03 -25.57
N ARG A 217 5.09 -6.23 -26.64
CA ARG A 217 4.69 -4.81 -26.62
C ARG A 217 3.22 -4.64 -26.26
N ARG A 218 2.33 -5.44 -26.86
CA ARG A 218 0.89 -5.44 -26.54
C ARG A 218 0.63 -5.77 -25.08
N ALA A 219 1.30 -6.80 -24.55
CA ALA A 219 1.15 -7.17 -23.15
C ALA A 219 1.61 -6.04 -22.20
N TYR A 220 2.73 -5.37 -22.49
CA TYR A 220 3.16 -4.20 -21.70
C TYR A 220 2.15 -3.04 -21.76
N ALA A 221 1.63 -2.72 -22.94
CA ALA A 221 0.66 -1.64 -23.11
C ALA A 221 -0.65 -1.94 -22.36
N LEU A 222 -1.17 -3.16 -22.50
CA LEU A 222 -2.40 -3.60 -21.84
C LEU A 222 -2.22 -3.72 -20.32
N GLY A 223 -1.06 -4.19 -19.84
CA GLY A 223 -0.72 -4.22 -18.42
C GLY A 223 -0.69 -2.81 -17.82
N GLY A 224 0.01 -1.88 -18.48
CA GLY A 224 0.06 -0.48 -18.06
C GLY A 224 -1.31 0.20 -18.05
N MET A 225 -2.19 -0.14 -18.99
CA MET A 225 -3.58 0.33 -19.00
C MET A 225 -4.35 -0.14 -17.75
N VAL A 226 -4.20 -1.41 -17.36
CA VAL A 226 -4.82 -1.95 -16.13
C VAL A 226 -4.29 -1.23 -14.90
N ASP A 227 -2.96 -1.07 -14.78
CA ASP A 227 -2.32 -0.38 -13.67
C ASP A 227 -2.84 1.07 -13.55
N GLN A 228 -2.90 1.79 -14.67
CA GLN A 228 -3.39 3.17 -14.70
C GLN A 228 -4.89 3.27 -14.36
N TYR A 229 -5.72 2.36 -14.89
CA TYR A 229 -7.15 2.32 -14.61
C TYR A 229 -7.43 2.09 -13.12
N LEU A 230 -6.77 1.08 -12.52
CA LEU A 230 -6.94 0.76 -11.10
C LEU A 230 -6.31 1.82 -10.19
N SER A 231 -5.21 2.46 -10.62
CA SER A 231 -4.65 3.62 -9.91
C SER A 231 -5.61 4.81 -9.91
N ALA A 232 -6.22 5.15 -11.05
CA ALA A 232 -7.22 6.21 -11.14
C ALA A 232 -8.44 5.91 -10.24
N LEU A 233 -8.92 4.66 -10.28
CA LEU A 233 -10.09 4.22 -9.53
C LEU A 233 -9.85 4.19 -8.02
N PHE A 234 -8.77 3.55 -7.56
CA PHE A 234 -8.55 3.28 -6.13
C PHE A 234 -7.56 4.22 -5.47
N LEU A 235 -6.58 4.78 -6.17
CA LEU A 235 -5.55 5.60 -5.55
C LEU A 235 -5.83 7.09 -5.69
N SER A 236 -6.23 7.52 -6.89
CA SER A 236 -6.56 8.92 -7.17
C SER A 236 -8.01 9.26 -6.81
N GLY A 237 -8.91 8.28 -6.91
CA GLY A 237 -10.34 8.47 -6.63
C GLY A 237 -11.01 9.37 -7.67
N ASP A 238 -10.70 9.15 -8.95
CA ASP A 238 -11.30 9.89 -10.06
C ASP A 238 -12.83 9.75 -10.04
N ALA A 239 -13.53 10.89 -9.89
CA ALA A 239 -14.98 10.92 -9.71
C ALA A 239 -15.75 10.44 -10.94
N GLU A 240 -15.27 10.75 -12.14
CA GLU A 240 -15.93 10.32 -13.38
C GLU A 240 -15.80 8.81 -13.57
N LEU A 241 -14.61 8.28 -13.27
CA LEU A 241 -14.36 6.85 -13.35
C LEU A 241 -15.16 6.09 -12.29
N LEU A 242 -15.17 6.57 -11.04
CA LEU A 242 -15.96 5.98 -9.95
C LEU A 242 -17.46 5.89 -10.30
N ALA A 243 -18.00 6.88 -11.01
CA ALA A 243 -19.41 6.90 -11.41
C ALA A 243 -19.77 5.76 -12.37
N VAL A 244 -18.81 5.25 -13.15
CA VAL A 244 -19.03 4.16 -14.13
C VAL A 244 -18.42 2.82 -13.72
N SER A 245 -17.64 2.78 -12.64
CA SER A 245 -16.90 1.59 -12.17
C SER A 245 -17.45 1.01 -10.87
N GLY A 246 -18.71 1.30 -10.53
CA GLY A 246 -19.35 0.77 -9.31
C GLY A 246 -19.67 -0.73 -9.34
N ASP A 247 -19.68 -1.34 -10.53
CA ASP A 247 -19.87 -2.79 -10.73
C ASP A 247 -18.55 -3.46 -11.15
N ASP A 248 -17.98 -4.25 -10.25
CA ASP A 248 -16.75 -5.00 -10.51
C ASP A 248 -16.87 -5.97 -11.67
N ALA A 249 -18.05 -6.58 -11.87
CA ALA A 249 -18.25 -7.52 -12.96
C ALA A 249 -18.10 -6.80 -14.31
N ALA A 250 -18.72 -5.62 -14.45
CA ALA A 250 -18.61 -4.78 -15.62
C ALA A 250 -17.18 -4.26 -15.86
N VAL A 251 -16.46 -3.88 -14.80
CA VAL A 251 -15.03 -3.51 -14.89
C VAL A 251 -14.21 -4.68 -15.41
N LEU A 252 -14.38 -5.86 -14.84
CA LEU A 252 -13.66 -7.06 -15.25
C LEU A 252 -14.02 -7.51 -16.67
N ASP A 253 -15.28 -7.38 -17.08
CA ASP A 253 -15.72 -7.64 -18.46
C ASP A 253 -15.01 -6.70 -19.44
N THR A 254 -14.96 -5.41 -19.12
CA THR A 254 -14.30 -4.40 -19.93
C THR A 254 -12.80 -4.68 -20.08
N LEU A 255 -12.09 -4.89 -18.96
CA LEU A 255 -10.65 -5.15 -18.99
C LEU A 255 -10.34 -6.46 -19.73
N ASN A 256 -11.10 -7.53 -19.47
CA ASN A 256 -10.89 -8.82 -20.12
C ASN A 256 -11.19 -8.77 -21.62
N LEU A 257 -12.21 -8.01 -22.05
CA LEU A 257 -12.52 -7.80 -23.46
C LEU A 257 -11.38 -7.07 -24.18
N ILE A 258 -10.85 -5.98 -23.58
CA ILE A 258 -9.74 -5.22 -24.16
C ILE A 258 -8.49 -6.11 -24.27
N TRP A 259 -8.20 -6.93 -23.25
CA TRP A 259 -7.11 -7.90 -23.29
C TRP A 259 -7.27 -8.92 -24.41
N SER A 260 -8.44 -9.56 -24.50
CA SER A 260 -8.74 -10.57 -25.52
C SER A 260 -8.59 -9.98 -26.93
N ARG A 261 -9.11 -8.78 -27.18
CA ARG A 261 -9.03 -8.11 -28.48
C ARG A 261 -7.63 -7.62 -28.79
N GLY A 262 -6.94 -7.05 -27.80
CA GLY A 262 -5.59 -6.51 -27.97
C GLY A 262 -4.54 -7.59 -28.24
N MET A 263 -4.75 -8.81 -27.75
CA MET A 263 -3.85 -9.95 -27.98
C MET A 263 -4.18 -10.77 -29.23
N ALA A 264 -5.33 -10.53 -29.88
CA ALA A 264 -5.71 -11.19 -31.12
C ALA A 264 -4.94 -10.62 -32.33
N PRO A 265 -4.74 -11.41 -33.41
CA PRO A 265 -4.13 -10.95 -34.66
C PRO A 265 -4.80 -9.71 -35.27
#